data_AF-A0A818IRR6-F1
#
_entry.id   AF-A0A818IRR6-F1
#
_cell.length_a   1.000
_cell.length_b   1.000
_cell.length_c   1.000
_cell.angle_alpha   90.00
_cell.angle_beta   90.00
_cell.angle_gamma   90.00
#
_symmetry.space_group_name_H-M   'P 1'
#
loop_
_entity.id
_entity.type
_entity.pdbx_description
1 polymer ?
#
loop_
_entity_poly.entity_id
_entity_poly.type
_entity_poly.pdbx_seq_one_letter_code
_entity_poly.pdbx_strand_id
1 'polypeptide(L)'
;MVLLFRSCNRPYLFLIAFIIGIILVLRFDLLFQPIVPNPYQNYSLIIENSSTNSKLAQVRISKDKRRFVSTAVESLIDEIKRNIKNKELAWLFGNCFPNTLDTTVDFNANETATKPPDTYVISGDVNVMWLRDSSAQIHPYLPLMKNDLKLRKLIEGVILRQLMCIQRDPYASAYYKNFDRISEWKYLDNTEMRDGIHERKWGLDSLCYVLRLMYSYWQEVNHDLTFFLEYEAQFKLTIRIILDTLKVQRRYSRLGPYIYQREGIPPDPRGAQAKPNGLIYSFFRPSDDLQTYPYLIPSQFFAYHTLKLLFELVHNFNWTHDFDSDIFSINSDLYKILFDEQIKDNLETLITKKHEKYGLIYVYEINGMGSKNIMDGTHAPSLLSLPYLCSNIIPINDSIYQNTRKFIFSTDNTWYYKGSVLEGISGKHMGSEMVSTLAIIMRGLTAIDDNEIRLCLRMLEKAHGYTGFMHESVNIDDPTQFTRSWYAWANSLFGEFIWKLYREKRYLLNEIPTEQV
;
A
#
# COMPACT_ATOMS: atom_id res chain seq x y z
N MET A 1 50.04 -12.29 10.09
CA MET A 1 50.30 -13.74 9.85
C MET A 1 51.66 -13.99 9.17
N VAL A 2 52.70 -13.20 9.48
CA VAL A 2 54.01 -13.27 8.77
C VAL A 2 55.21 -13.42 9.72
N LEU A 3 55.01 -13.59 11.04
CA LEU A 3 56.14 -13.64 12.00
C LEU A 3 56.20 -14.90 12.90
N LEU A 4 55.60 -16.00 12.47
CA LEU A 4 55.67 -17.29 13.21
C LEU A 4 55.90 -18.48 12.28
N PHE A 5 56.93 -18.45 11.42
CA PHE A 5 57.29 -19.64 10.64
C PHE A 5 58.80 -19.77 10.43
N ARG A 6 59.50 -20.20 11.47
CA ARG A 6 60.70 -21.04 11.33
C ARG A 6 60.54 -22.22 12.29
N SER A 7 60.79 -23.42 11.76
CA SER A 7 60.69 -24.75 12.38
C SER A 7 59.29 -25.33 12.65
N CYS A 8 58.63 -25.90 11.64
CA CYS A 8 57.73 -27.05 11.85
C CYS A 8 57.48 -27.83 10.55
N ASN A 9 58.05 -29.04 10.45
CA ASN A 9 57.94 -29.96 9.30
C ASN A 9 56.69 -30.86 9.43
N ARG A 10 55.48 -30.28 9.42
CA ARG A 10 54.23 -31.06 9.44
C ARG A 10 53.17 -30.47 8.49
N PRO A 11 53.01 -31.01 7.27
CA PRO A 11 52.08 -30.46 6.26
C PRO A 11 50.61 -30.51 6.69
N TYR A 12 50.23 -31.44 7.58
CA TYR A 12 48.86 -31.58 8.08
C TYR A 12 48.40 -30.42 8.99
N LEU A 13 49.31 -29.82 9.77
CA LEU A 13 48.97 -28.65 10.58
C LEU A 13 48.71 -27.41 9.72
N PHE A 14 49.36 -27.32 8.56
CA PHE A 14 49.15 -26.24 7.60
C PHE A 14 47.75 -26.32 6.99
N LEU A 15 47.30 -27.52 6.62
CA LEU A 15 45.96 -27.74 6.06
C LEU A 15 44.87 -27.42 7.10
N ILE A 16 45.06 -27.83 8.36
CA ILE A 16 44.11 -27.53 9.44
C ILE A 16 44.06 -26.02 9.73
N ALA A 17 45.20 -25.35 9.81
CA ALA A 17 45.24 -23.90 10.02
C ALA A 17 44.63 -23.12 8.84
N PHE A 18 44.82 -23.61 7.61
CA PHE A 18 44.23 -23.03 6.40
C PHE A 18 42.70 -23.21 6.36
N ILE A 19 42.20 -24.40 6.72
CA ILE A 19 40.76 -24.68 6.80
C ILE A 19 40.11 -23.88 7.94
N ILE A 20 40.76 -23.77 9.11
CA ILE A 20 40.28 -22.94 10.22
C ILE A 20 40.29 -21.45 9.81
N GLY A 21 41.31 -21.00 9.07
CA GLY A 21 41.37 -19.66 8.50
C GLY A 21 40.21 -19.39 7.53
N ILE A 22 39.91 -20.32 6.63
CA ILE A 22 38.77 -20.23 5.70
C ILE A 22 37.44 -20.22 6.47
N ILE A 23 37.26 -21.09 7.47
CA ILE A 23 36.03 -21.12 8.27
C ILE A 23 35.87 -19.83 9.09
N LEU A 24 36.96 -19.26 9.60
CA LEU A 24 36.94 -17.99 10.32
C LEU A 24 36.65 -16.80 9.40
N VAL A 25 37.18 -16.79 8.17
CA VAL A 25 36.87 -15.77 7.14
C VAL A 25 35.41 -15.90 6.68
N LEU A 26 34.93 -17.11 6.38
CA LEU A 26 33.54 -17.36 6.02
C LEU A 26 32.55 -17.06 7.16
N ARG A 27 32.96 -17.25 8.43
CA ARG A 27 32.18 -16.80 9.59
C ARG A 27 32.28 -15.31 9.86
N PHE A 28 33.39 -14.64 9.48
CA PHE A 28 33.51 -13.20 9.55
C PHE A 28 32.54 -12.52 8.56
N ASP A 29 32.40 -13.07 7.35
CA ASP A 29 31.42 -12.59 6.35
C ASP A 29 29.96 -12.84 6.78
N LEU A 30 29.70 -13.87 7.60
CA LEU A 30 28.37 -14.12 8.17
C LEU A 30 28.04 -13.23 9.38
N LEU A 31 29.05 -12.72 10.09
CA LEU A 31 28.88 -11.80 11.22
C LEU A 31 28.81 -10.32 10.78
N PHE A 32 29.25 -10.03 9.56
CA PHE A 32 29.15 -8.73 8.92
C PHE A 32 28.38 -8.83 7.60
N GLN A 33 27.15 -9.36 7.67
CA GLN A 33 26.14 -8.91 6.70
C GLN A 33 26.09 -7.37 6.85
N PRO A 34 26.33 -6.58 5.80
CA PRO A 34 26.04 -5.17 5.90
C PRO A 34 24.55 -5.09 6.26
N ILE A 35 24.25 -4.51 7.43
CA ILE A 35 22.95 -3.89 7.64
C ILE A 35 22.87 -2.92 6.48
N VAL A 36 22.14 -3.29 5.42
CA VAL A 36 21.82 -2.35 4.35
C VAL A 36 21.13 -1.22 5.09
N PRO A 37 21.76 -0.02 5.20
CA PRO A 37 21.14 1.07 5.91
C PRO A 37 19.79 1.26 5.25
N ASN A 38 18.72 1.26 6.04
CA ASN A 38 17.42 1.61 5.52
C ASN A 38 17.60 2.99 4.84
N PRO A 39 17.46 3.11 3.51
CA PRO A 39 17.69 4.39 2.82
C PRO A 39 16.70 5.47 3.29
N TYR A 40 15.69 5.08 4.09
CA TYR A 40 14.66 5.93 4.67
C TYR A 40 14.96 6.41 6.10
N GLN A 41 16.15 6.13 6.66
CA GLN A 41 16.51 6.56 8.03
C GLN A 41 16.77 8.08 8.20
N ASN A 42 16.85 8.87 7.11
CA ASN A 42 17.32 10.26 7.15
C ASN A 42 16.30 11.32 6.72
N TYR A 43 15.02 11.15 7.04
CA TYR A 43 14.05 12.25 7.01
C TYR A 43 13.38 12.39 8.37
N SER A 44 14.20 12.77 9.35
CA SER A 44 13.68 13.42 10.55
C SER A 44 13.02 14.71 10.08
N LEU A 45 11.69 14.80 10.16
CA LEU A 45 11.08 16.12 10.28
C LEU A 45 11.80 16.80 11.44
N ILE A 46 12.29 18.02 11.22
CA ILE A 46 12.76 18.87 12.30
C ILE A 46 11.55 19.09 13.20
N ILE A 47 11.41 18.23 14.21
CA ILE A 47 10.63 18.53 15.39
C ILE A 47 11.49 19.60 16.07
N GLU A 48 11.20 20.87 15.80
CA GLU A 48 11.67 21.94 16.67
C GLU A 48 11.26 21.51 18.08
N ASN A 49 12.25 21.28 18.95
CA ASN A 49 12.06 20.90 20.33
C ASN A 49 11.01 21.84 20.95
N SER A 50 9.75 21.42 21.00
CA SER A 50 8.75 22.06 21.83
C SER A 50 9.10 21.63 23.24
N SER A 51 9.96 22.42 23.89
CA SER A 51 10.27 22.36 25.31
C SER A 51 9.06 22.75 26.18
N THR A 52 7.86 22.37 25.76
CA THR A 52 6.60 22.61 26.45
C THR A 52 5.92 21.28 26.65
N ASN A 53 5.81 20.89 27.92
CA ASN A 53 5.13 19.72 28.49
C ASN A 53 3.60 19.67 28.20
N SER A 54 3.15 20.16 27.04
CA SER A 54 1.77 20.04 26.58
C SER A 54 1.65 18.74 25.79
N LYS A 55 0.93 17.76 26.35
CA LYS A 55 0.62 16.46 25.72
C LYS A 55 -0.02 16.57 24.32
N LEU A 56 -0.56 17.74 23.95
CA LEU A 56 -1.21 18.02 22.65
C LEU A 56 -0.63 19.28 21.98
N ALA A 57 0.67 19.26 21.66
CA ALA A 57 1.36 20.38 21.01
C ALA A 57 0.84 20.64 19.58
N GLN A 58 1.00 21.87 19.07
CA GLN A 58 0.72 22.17 17.67
C GLN A 58 1.84 21.58 16.78
N VAL A 59 1.59 20.41 16.19
CA VAL A 59 2.57 19.68 15.35
C VAL A 59 2.26 19.74 13.85
N ARG A 60 1.05 20.14 13.47
CA ARG A 60 0.68 20.40 12.07
C ARG A 60 1.44 21.63 11.56
N ILE A 61 2.01 21.53 10.36
CA ILE A 61 2.78 22.61 9.74
C ILE A 61 1.95 23.91 9.64
N SER A 62 2.64 25.05 9.81
CA SER A 62 2.03 26.39 9.75
C SER A 62 1.36 26.62 8.40
N LYS A 63 0.25 27.38 8.41
CA LYS A 63 -0.65 27.53 7.26
C LYS A 63 0.07 28.04 6.00
N ASP A 64 1.05 28.91 6.16
CA ASP A 64 1.89 29.49 5.11
C ASP A 64 2.87 28.50 4.46
N LYS A 65 3.18 27.38 5.13
CA LYS A 65 4.10 26.35 4.63
C LYS A 65 3.37 25.11 4.08
N ARG A 66 2.04 25.06 4.16
CA ARG A 66 1.23 23.94 3.63
C ARG A 66 1.28 23.97 2.10
N ARG A 67 1.51 22.81 1.49
CA ARG A 67 1.58 22.69 0.03
C ARG A 67 0.24 22.89 -0.66
N PHE A 68 -0.86 22.51 0.00
CA PHE A 68 -2.22 22.75 -0.48
C PHE A 68 -3.19 22.95 0.69
N VAL A 69 -4.18 23.82 0.50
CA VAL A 69 -5.23 24.07 1.49
C VAL A 69 -6.60 23.91 0.84
N SER A 70 -7.38 22.95 1.33
CA SER A 70 -8.79 22.76 0.96
C SER A 70 -9.70 23.38 2.02
N THR A 71 -10.65 24.21 1.60
CA THR A 71 -11.63 24.81 2.52
C THR A 71 -12.56 23.75 3.10
N ALA A 72 -12.95 22.75 2.30
CA ALA A 72 -13.80 21.65 2.76
C ALA A 72 -13.11 20.79 3.82
N VAL A 73 -11.81 20.51 3.64
CA VAL A 73 -11.00 19.76 4.62
C VAL A 73 -10.85 20.54 5.93
N GLU A 74 -10.51 21.83 5.88
CA GLU A 74 -10.39 22.64 7.11
C GLU A 74 -11.74 22.72 7.87
N SER A 75 -12.85 22.87 7.14
CA SER A 75 -14.19 22.91 7.73
C SER A 75 -14.56 21.59 8.41
N LEU A 76 -14.22 20.44 7.80
CA LEU A 76 -14.43 19.14 8.41
C LEU A 76 -13.58 18.95 9.69
N ILE A 77 -12.33 19.42 9.69
CA ILE A 77 -11.46 19.38 10.86
C ILE A 77 -12.06 20.19 12.01
N ASP A 78 -12.53 21.41 11.74
CA ASP A 78 -13.17 22.26 12.74
C ASP A 78 -14.49 21.69 13.24
N GLU A 79 -15.26 21.03 12.37
CA GLU A 79 -16.47 20.31 12.76
C GLU A 79 -16.13 19.16 13.73
N ILE A 80 -15.23 18.28 13.36
CA ILE A 80 -14.86 17.10 14.15
C ILE A 80 -14.27 17.52 15.51
N LYS A 81 -13.37 18.51 15.54
CA LYS A 81 -12.76 19.01 16.78
C LYS A 81 -13.77 19.59 17.77
N ARG A 82 -14.83 20.25 17.27
CA ARG A 82 -15.91 20.77 18.12
C ARG A 82 -16.82 19.67 18.66
N ASN A 83 -16.92 18.55 17.95
CA ASN A 83 -17.96 17.56 18.16
C ASN A 83 -17.49 16.25 18.82
N ILE A 84 -16.19 16.00 18.92
CA ILE A 84 -15.62 14.85 19.64
C ILE A 84 -15.16 15.28 21.04
N LYS A 85 -15.51 14.49 22.06
CA LYS A 85 -15.11 14.72 23.46
C LYS A 85 -13.66 14.35 23.71
N ASN A 86 -13.19 13.23 23.16
CA ASN A 86 -11.79 12.83 23.27
C ASN A 86 -10.90 13.84 22.51
N LYS A 87 -10.10 14.60 23.28
CA LYS A 87 -9.27 15.69 22.74
C LYS A 87 -8.03 15.18 22.02
N GLU A 88 -7.51 14.03 22.40
CA GLU A 88 -6.35 13.41 21.78
C GLU A 88 -6.72 12.88 20.39
N LEU A 89 -7.83 12.14 20.24
CA LEU A 89 -8.34 11.72 18.93
C LEU A 89 -8.68 12.91 18.02
N ALA A 90 -9.28 13.97 18.55
CA ALA A 90 -9.58 15.18 17.78
C ALA A 90 -8.29 15.91 17.33
N TRP A 91 -7.25 15.90 18.17
CA TRP A 91 -5.94 16.44 17.85
C TRP A 91 -5.23 15.60 16.78
N LEU A 92 -5.16 14.28 16.96
CA LEU A 92 -4.62 13.34 15.98
C LEU A 92 -5.34 13.46 14.64
N PHE A 93 -6.68 13.53 14.64
CA PHE A 93 -7.44 13.73 13.40
C PHE A 93 -7.03 15.02 12.69
N GLY A 94 -6.91 16.11 13.44
CA GLY A 94 -6.51 17.41 12.90
C GLY A 94 -5.08 17.46 12.36
N ASN A 95 -4.19 16.55 12.79
CA ASN A 95 -2.83 16.42 12.28
C ASN A 95 -2.77 15.45 11.10
N CYS A 96 -3.36 14.27 11.24
CA CYS A 96 -3.26 13.16 10.29
C CYS A 96 -4.12 13.37 9.04
N PHE A 97 -5.40 13.73 9.19
CA PHE A 97 -6.32 13.81 8.06
C PHE A 97 -5.85 14.76 6.96
N PRO A 98 -5.30 15.97 7.23
CA PRO A 98 -4.79 16.85 6.18
C PRO A 98 -3.33 16.61 5.79
N ASN A 99 -2.61 15.66 6.40
CA ASN A 99 -1.16 15.54 6.26
C ASN A 99 -0.69 15.40 4.79
N THR A 100 -1.41 14.65 3.97
CA THR A 100 -1.16 14.53 2.53
C THR A 100 -1.20 15.91 1.85
N LEU A 101 -2.29 16.66 2.03
CA LEU A 101 -2.45 17.98 1.41
C LEU A 101 -1.42 18.99 1.93
N ASP A 102 -1.06 18.90 3.20
CA ASP A 102 -0.11 19.82 3.80
C ASP A 102 1.32 19.58 3.32
N THR A 103 1.71 18.33 3.06
CA THR A 103 3.14 17.97 3.00
C THR A 103 3.55 17.20 1.75
N THR A 104 2.66 16.43 1.10
CA THR A 104 3.07 15.50 0.04
C THR A 104 2.66 15.91 -1.37
N VAL A 105 1.62 16.73 -1.52
CA VAL A 105 1.13 17.15 -2.83
C VAL A 105 2.01 18.24 -3.44
N ASP A 106 2.25 18.15 -4.73
CA ASP A 106 2.88 19.18 -5.54
C ASP A 106 1.92 19.46 -6.70
N PHE A 107 1.17 20.55 -6.56
CA PHE A 107 0.09 20.96 -7.45
C PHE A 107 0.12 22.47 -7.63
N ASN A 108 0.13 22.92 -8.89
CA ASN A 108 0.02 24.34 -9.22
C ASN A 108 -1.37 24.65 -9.81
N ALA A 109 -2.29 25.11 -8.96
CA ALA A 109 -3.64 25.46 -9.38
C ALA A 109 -3.68 26.54 -10.47
N ASN A 110 -2.72 27.46 -10.51
CA ASN A 110 -2.69 28.57 -11.46
C ASN A 110 -2.37 28.11 -12.90
N GLU A 111 -1.67 26.97 -13.06
CA GLU A 111 -1.35 26.44 -14.38
C GLU A 111 -2.56 25.73 -15.03
N THR A 112 -3.55 25.32 -14.24
CA THR A 112 -4.72 24.57 -14.72
C THR A 112 -5.64 25.35 -15.67
N ALA A 113 -5.49 26.68 -15.74
CA ALA A 113 -6.20 27.51 -16.72
C ALA A 113 -5.60 27.39 -18.14
N THR A 114 -4.37 26.89 -18.24
CA THR A 114 -3.58 26.86 -19.50
C THR A 114 -3.03 25.48 -19.86
N LYS A 115 -3.10 24.52 -18.92
CA LYS A 115 -2.59 23.16 -19.06
C LYS A 115 -3.50 22.18 -18.32
N PRO A 116 -3.48 20.89 -18.69
CA PRO A 116 -4.10 19.84 -17.89
C PRO A 116 -3.63 19.89 -16.43
N PRO A 117 -4.49 19.58 -15.44
CA PRO A 117 -4.06 19.50 -14.06
C PRO A 117 -3.03 18.37 -13.89
N ASP A 118 -2.01 18.61 -13.09
CA ASP A 118 -0.96 17.65 -12.79
C ASP A 118 -0.60 17.77 -11.30
N THR A 119 -0.82 16.68 -10.58
CA THR A 119 -0.53 16.61 -9.14
C THR A 119 0.39 15.44 -8.89
N TYR A 120 1.60 15.76 -8.41
CA TYR A 120 2.56 14.75 -7.95
C TYR A 120 2.42 14.57 -6.43
N VAL A 121 2.29 13.32 -5.97
CA VAL A 121 2.05 13.01 -4.56
C VAL A 121 3.12 12.05 -4.05
N ILE A 122 3.99 12.52 -3.16
CA ILE A 122 5.03 11.68 -2.56
C ILE A 122 4.48 10.83 -1.41
N SER A 123 5.19 9.78 -0.97
CA SER A 123 4.71 8.91 0.14
C SER A 123 4.90 9.53 1.53
N GLY A 124 5.77 10.53 1.63
CA GLY A 124 6.14 11.21 2.87
C GLY A 124 7.64 11.39 2.93
N ASP A 125 8.29 10.77 3.91
CA ASP A 125 9.75 10.72 4.03
C ASP A 125 10.48 10.24 2.77
N VAL A 126 9.83 9.46 1.89
CA VAL A 126 10.37 9.11 0.57
C VAL A 126 9.78 10.04 -0.49
N ASN A 127 10.67 10.82 -1.12
CA ASN A 127 10.33 11.81 -2.14
C ASN A 127 10.06 11.19 -3.53
N VAL A 128 9.19 10.18 -3.59
CA VAL A 128 8.73 9.55 -4.83
C VAL A 128 7.26 9.16 -4.74
N MET A 129 6.61 8.99 -5.90
CA MET A 129 5.19 8.68 -5.99
C MET A 129 4.99 7.20 -6.28
N TRP A 130 4.46 6.45 -5.31
CA TRP A 130 3.89 5.13 -5.55
C TRP A 130 2.46 5.26 -6.06
N LEU A 131 2.06 4.44 -7.03
CA LEU A 131 0.67 4.41 -7.53
C LEU A 131 -0.32 4.07 -6.39
N ARG A 132 0.05 3.07 -5.58
CA ARG A 132 -0.71 2.67 -4.38
C ARG A 132 -0.84 3.82 -3.39
N ASP A 133 0.28 4.34 -2.89
CA ASP A 133 0.29 5.32 -1.81
C ASP A 133 -0.42 6.61 -2.22
N SER A 134 -0.18 7.09 -3.46
CA SER A 134 -0.85 8.31 -3.94
C SER A 134 -2.36 8.15 -4.08
N SER A 135 -2.85 7.00 -4.55
CA SER A 135 -4.29 6.70 -4.56
C SER A 135 -4.86 6.61 -3.15
N ALA A 136 -4.20 5.88 -2.25
CA ALA A 136 -4.68 5.67 -0.89
C ALA A 136 -4.64 6.96 -0.03
N GLN A 137 -3.63 7.81 -0.24
CA GLN A 137 -3.52 9.12 0.41
C GLN A 137 -4.67 10.06 0.06
N ILE A 138 -5.13 10.02 -1.21
CA ILE A 138 -6.10 10.96 -1.77
C ILE A 138 -7.54 10.48 -1.63
N HIS A 139 -7.76 9.16 -1.60
CA HIS A 139 -9.09 8.54 -1.55
C HIS A 139 -10.04 9.16 -0.49
N PRO A 140 -9.61 9.43 0.76
CA PRO A 140 -10.48 10.00 1.78
C PRO A 140 -10.99 11.41 1.47
N TYR A 141 -10.39 12.14 0.53
CA TYR A 141 -10.81 13.50 0.18
C TYR A 141 -11.87 13.56 -0.92
N LEU A 142 -12.10 12.44 -1.62
CA LEU A 142 -13.03 12.36 -2.75
C LEU A 142 -14.44 12.90 -2.41
N PRO A 143 -15.07 12.56 -1.28
CA PRO A 143 -16.41 13.08 -0.99
C PRO A 143 -16.45 14.59 -0.70
N LEU A 144 -15.31 15.20 -0.36
CA LEU A 144 -15.20 16.63 -0.03
C LEU A 144 -15.03 17.51 -1.26
N MET A 145 -14.59 16.95 -2.39
CA MET A 145 -14.31 17.72 -3.60
C MET A 145 -15.57 18.30 -4.27
N LYS A 146 -16.76 17.76 -3.94
CA LYS A 146 -18.06 18.26 -4.43
C LYS A 146 -18.27 19.75 -4.13
N ASN A 147 -17.75 20.21 -2.99
CA ASN A 147 -17.89 21.59 -2.53
C ASN A 147 -16.56 22.36 -2.61
N ASP A 148 -15.54 21.80 -3.24
CA ASP A 148 -14.21 22.40 -3.33
C ASP A 148 -13.58 22.10 -4.71
N LEU A 149 -13.81 23.01 -5.65
CA LEU A 149 -13.33 22.88 -7.03
C LEU A 149 -11.79 22.77 -7.10
N LYS A 150 -11.05 23.44 -6.20
CA LYS A 150 -9.59 23.35 -6.16
C LYS A 150 -9.15 21.95 -5.77
N LEU A 151 -9.81 21.37 -4.77
CA LEU A 151 -9.57 19.99 -4.36
C LEU A 151 -9.93 19.01 -5.49
N ARG A 152 -11.04 19.25 -6.21
CA ARG A 152 -11.41 18.45 -7.39
C ARG A 152 -10.31 18.49 -8.46
N LYS A 153 -9.80 19.68 -8.80
CA LYS A 153 -8.69 19.84 -9.77
C LYS A 153 -7.39 19.17 -9.31
N LEU A 154 -7.09 19.22 -8.01
CA LEU A 154 -5.96 18.48 -7.45
C LEU A 154 -6.12 16.98 -7.70
N ILE A 155 -7.29 16.40 -7.41
CA ILE A 155 -7.58 14.97 -7.57
C ILE A 155 -7.55 14.55 -9.05
N GLU A 156 -8.14 15.34 -9.95
CA GLU A 156 -8.03 15.16 -11.40
C GLU A 156 -6.55 15.10 -11.83
N GLY A 157 -5.72 16.00 -11.30
CA GLY A 157 -4.27 16.00 -11.55
C GLY A 157 -3.54 14.77 -11.03
N VAL A 158 -3.97 14.17 -9.92
CA VAL A 158 -3.40 12.90 -9.42
C VAL A 158 -3.72 11.78 -10.41
N ILE A 159 -4.97 11.69 -10.86
CA ILE A 159 -5.40 10.67 -11.83
C ILE A 159 -4.57 10.79 -13.12
N LEU A 160 -4.49 11.99 -13.71
CA LEU A 160 -3.72 12.21 -14.94
C LEU A 160 -2.24 11.88 -14.75
N ARG A 161 -1.65 12.25 -13.61
CA ARG A 161 -0.27 11.87 -13.28
C ARG A 161 -0.09 10.35 -13.22
N GLN A 162 -1.01 9.63 -12.60
CA GLN A 162 -0.96 8.17 -12.53
C GLN A 162 -1.10 7.52 -13.90
N LEU A 163 -1.92 8.06 -14.81
CA LEU A 163 -1.98 7.60 -16.20
C LEU A 163 -0.62 7.73 -16.88
N MET A 164 0.04 8.88 -16.74
CA MET A 164 1.39 9.10 -17.31
C MET A 164 2.42 8.12 -16.75
N CYS A 165 2.35 7.80 -15.45
CA CYS A 165 3.20 6.79 -14.83
C CYS A 165 2.98 5.39 -15.43
N ILE A 166 1.73 4.93 -15.56
CA ILE A 166 1.42 3.62 -16.16
C ILE A 166 1.86 3.58 -17.63
N GLN A 167 1.64 4.67 -18.38
CA GLN A 167 2.08 4.77 -19.77
C GLN A 167 3.62 4.75 -19.91
N ARG A 168 4.35 5.19 -18.89
CA ARG A 168 5.82 5.08 -18.83
C ARG A 168 6.24 3.63 -18.67
N ASP A 169 5.69 2.93 -17.67
CA ASP A 169 5.93 1.49 -17.48
C ASP A 169 4.90 0.84 -16.54
N PRO A 170 4.00 -0.04 -17.01
CA PRO A 170 2.96 -0.64 -16.17
C PRO A 170 3.49 -1.62 -15.12
N TYR A 171 4.77 -2.02 -15.18
CA TYR A 171 5.38 -2.90 -14.20
C TYR A 171 6.03 -2.16 -13.03
N ALA A 172 6.15 -0.84 -13.10
CA ALA A 172 6.75 -0.04 -12.04
C ALA A 172 5.76 0.33 -10.94
N SER A 173 6.22 0.29 -9.70
CA SER A 173 5.45 0.68 -8.51
C SER A 173 5.61 2.17 -8.20
N ALA A 174 6.80 2.74 -8.41
CA ALA A 174 7.17 4.08 -7.97
C ALA A 174 7.84 4.92 -9.05
N TYR A 175 7.53 6.22 -9.08
CA TYR A 175 7.91 7.14 -10.15
C TYR A 175 8.42 8.49 -9.63
N TYR A 176 9.33 9.08 -10.38
CA TYR A 176 9.80 10.45 -10.18
C TYR A 176 8.87 11.47 -10.83
N LYS A 177 8.84 12.71 -10.28
CA LYS A 177 8.11 13.82 -10.91
C LYS A 177 8.66 14.14 -12.30
N ASN A 178 9.99 14.22 -12.40
CA ASN A 178 10.71 14.40 -13.65
C ASN A 178 10.98 13.02 -14.30
N PHE A 179 10.42 12.79 -15.49
CA PHE A 179 10.60 11.55 -16.21
C PHE A 179 11.96 11.39 -16.92
N ASP A 180 12.81 12.41 -16.89
CA ASP A 180 14.20 12.31 -17.35
C ASP A 180 15.16 11.88 -16.23
N ARG A 181 14.66 11.75 -14.99
CA ARG A 181 15.50 11.35 -13.84
C ARG A 181 15.86 9.88 -13.94
N ILE A 182 17.15 9.58 -13.79
CA ILE A 182 17.66 8.22 -13.69
C ILE A 182 17.60 7.77 -12.22
N SER A 183 17.08 6.56 -12.00
CA SER A 183 17.05 5.93 -10.68
C SER A 183 18.42 5.45 -10.23
N GLU A 184 18.69 5.63 -8.95
CA GLU A 184 19.78 4.99 -8.21
C GLU A 184 19.70 3.47 -8.28
N TRP A 185 18.49 2.91 -8.40
CA TRP A 185 18.27 1.47 -8.51
C TRP A 185 18.65 0.91 -9.89
N LYS A 186 18.89 1.75 -10.91
CA LYS A 186 19.29 1.31 -12.27
C LYS A 186 20.55 0.43 -12.27
N TYR A 187 21.42 0.61 -11.28
CA TYR A 187 22.68 -0.13 -11.17
C TYR A 187 22.63 -1.32 -10.20
N LEU A 188 21.57 -1.40 -9.37
CA LEU A 188 21.40 -2.43 -8.34
C LEU A 188 20.31 -3.44 -8.70
N ASP A 189 19.33 -3.03 -9.49
CA ASP A 189 18.21 -3.85 -9.96
C ASP A 189 18.48 -4.32 -11.38
N ASN A 190 18.67 -5.62 -11.53
CA ASN A 190 18.71 -6.29 -12.83
C ASN A 190 17.27 -6.43 -13.38
N THR A 191 16.80 -5.33 -13.97
CA THR A 191 15.50 -5.21 -14.65
C THR A 191 15.61 -4.15 -15.76
N GLU A 192 14.60 -4.05 -16.62
CA GLU A 192 14.52 -3.01 -17.65
C GLU A 192 14.16 -1.64 -17.03
N MET A 193 15.10 -1.06 -16.27
CA MET A 193 14.89 0.23 -15.61
C MET A 193 14.94 1.38 -16.62
N ARG A 194 13.80 2.05 -16.80
CA ARG A 194 13.66 3.24 -17.66
C ARG A 194 13.75 4.52 -16.84
N ASP A 195 14.13 5.61 -17.50
CA ASP A 195 14.17 6.92 -16.87
C ASP A 195 12.76 7.35 -16.43
N GLY A 196 12.69 8.07 -15.31
CA GLY A 196 11.45 8.48 -14.66
C GLY A 196 10.83 7.45 -13.71
N ILE A 197 11.27 6.20 -13.76
CA ILE A 197 10.91 5.17 -12.79
C ILE A 197 11.86 5.31 -11.58
N HIS A 198 11.33 5.31 -10.37
CA HIS A 198 12.14 5.16 -9.17
C HIS A 198 12.39 3.67 -8.91
N GLU A 199 11.32 2.89 -8.68
CA GLU A 199 11.43 1.46 -8.39
C GLU A 199 10.47 0.67 -9.29
N ARG A 200 11.00 -0.41 -9.87
CA ARG A 200 10.31 -1.22 -10.87
C ARG A 200 9.86 -2.57 -10.31
N LYS A 201 9.23 -2.56 -9.13
CA LYS A 201 8.71 -3.76 -8.48
C LYS A 201 7.27 -4.05 -8.93
N TRP A 202 7.10 -5.11 -9.72
CA TRP A 202 5.79 -5.55 -10.19
C TRP A 202 4.93 -6.14 -9.06
N GLY A 203 4.03 -5.30 -8.53
CA GLY A 203 2.92 -5.66 -7.66
C GLY A 203 1.57 -5.34 -8.33
N LEU A 204 0.68 -6.34 -8.39
CA LEU A 204 -0.61 -6.23 -9.09
C LEU A 204 -1.50 -5.09 -8.55
N ASP A 205 -1.40 -4.80 -7.25
CA ASP A 205 -2.16 -3.74 -6.58
C ASP A 205 -1.90 -2.35 -7.17
N SER A 206 -0.70 -2.09 -7.72
CA SER A 206 -0.32 -0.78 -8.25
C SER A 206 -1.31 -0.30 -9.31
N LEU A 207 -1.70 -1.18 -10.25
CA LEU A 207 -2.69 -0.85 -11.28
C LEU A 207 -4.11 -0.78 -10.71
N CYS A 208 -4.43 -1.65 -9.75
CA CYS A 208 -5.75 -1.70 -9.11
C CYS A 208 -6.08 -0.40 -8.36
N TYR A 209 -5.09 0.18 -7.67
CA TYR A 209 -5.25 1.44 -6.94
C TYR A 209 -5.59 2.63 -7.85
N VAL A 210 -5.05 2.66 -9.07
CA VAL A 210 -5.38 3.71 -10.07
C VAL A 210 -6.81 3.53 -10.57
N LEU A 211 -7.20 2.29 -10.90
CA LEU A 211 -8.57 1.98 -11.33
C LEU A 211 -9.60 2.29 -10.25
N ARG A 212 -9.30 1.97 -8.98
CA ARG A 212 -10.15 2.34 -7.83
C ARG A 212 -10.32 3.85 -7.73
N LEU A 213 -9.23 4.62 -7.80
CA LEU A 213 -9.28 6.09 -7.70
C LEU A 213 -10.11 6.70 -8.84
N MET A 214 -9.86 6.26 -10.09
CA MET A 214 -10.61 6.70 -11.26
C MET A 214 -12.11 6.46 -11.09
N TYR A 215 -12.51 5.25 -10.71
CA TYR A 215 -13.92 4.90 -10.55
C TYR A 215 -14.55 5.65 -9.36
N SER A 216 -13.89 5.73 -8.21
CA SER A 216 -14.42 6.49 -7.07
C SER A 216 -14.55 7.99 -7.38
N TYR A 217 -13.64 8.57 -8.16
CA TYR A 217 -13.80 9.94 -8.67
C TYR A 217 -15.06 10.08 -9.54
N TRP A 218 -15.26 9.18 -10.50
CA TRP A 218 -16.44 9.18 -11.37
C TRP A 218 -17.75 9.11 -10.58
N GLN A 219 -17.82 8.26 -9.54
CA GLN A 219 -18.98 8.18 -8.67
C GLN A 219 -19.25 9.50 -7.93
N GLU A 220 -18.20 10.14 -7.39
CA GLU A 220 -18.35 11.38 -6.62
C GLU A 220 -18.72 12.59 -7.49
N VAL A 221 -18.44 12.55 -8.80
CA VAL A 221 -18.94 13.55 -9.76
C VAL A 221 -20.31 13.19 -10.33
N ASN A 222 -21.06 12.30 -9.66
CA ASN A 222 -22.38 11.82 -10.07
C ASN A 222 -22.39 11.18 -11.46
N HIS A 223 -21.35 10.40 -11.77
CA HIS A 223 -21.19 9.69 -13.04
C HIS A 223 -20.99 10.61 -14.25
N ASP A 224 -20.64 11.88 -14.05
CA ASP A 224 -20.26 12.81 -15.12
C ASP A 224 -18.95 12.37 -15.79
N LEU A 225 -19.00 12.21 -17.11
CA LEU A 225 -17.88 11.77 -17.94
C LEU A 225 -17.05 12.91 -18.52
N THR A 226 -17.39 14.17 -18.27
CA THR A 226 -16.72 15.34 -18.89
C THR A 226 -15.19 15.27 -18.75
N PHE A 227 -14.69 15.00 -17.54
CA PHE A 227 -13.24 14.84 -17.30
C PHE A 227 -12.63 13.68 -18.09
N PHE A 228 -13.36 12.57 -18.21
CA PHE A 228 -12.89 11.39 -18.92
C PHE A 228 -12.88 11.59 -20.44
N LEU A 229 -13.86 12.31 -20.98
CA LEU A 229 -13.97 12.66 -22.39
C LEU A 229 -12.91 13.72 -22.79
N GLU A 230 -12.61 14.66 -21.90
CA GLU A 230 -11.56 15.68 -22.12
C GLU A 230 -10.17 15.04 -22.33
N TYR A 231 -9.88 13.93 -21.63
CA TYR A 231 -8.60 13.21 -21.69
C TYR A 231 -8.74 11.78 -22.24
N GLU A 232 -9.70 11.58 -23.14
CA GLU A 232 -10.14 10.26 -23.59
C GLU A 232 -8.99 9.39 -24.14
N ALA A 233 -8.11 9.97 -24.95
CA ALA A 233 -6.99 9.25 -25.56
C ALA A 233 -6.03 8.67 -24.51
N GLN A 234 -5.74 9.44 -23.45
CA GLN A 234 -4.88 9.02 -22.35
C GLN A 234 -5.54 7.90 -21.53
N PHE A 235 -6.85 7.98 -21.28
CA PHE A 235 -7.59 6.92 -20.59
C PHE A 235 -7.60 5.63 -21.41
N LYS A 236 -7.96 5.69 -22.70
CA LYS A 236 -7.97 4.52 -23.60
C LYS A 236 -6.60 3.85 -23.69
N LEU A 237 -5.53 4.63 -23.87
CA LEU A 237 -4.16 4.11 -23.94
C LEU A 237 -3.78 3.41 -22.63
N THR A 238 -4.06 4.03 -21.49
CA THR A 238 -3.72 3.47 -20.17
C THR A 238 -4.48 2.17 -19.92
N ILE A 239 -5.79 2.15 -20.20
CA ILE A 239 -6.62 0.95 -20.03
C ILE A 239 -6.09 -0.20 -20.90
N ARG A 240 -5.72 0.06 -22.16
CA ARG A 240 -5.09 -0.94 -23.03
C ARG A 240 -3.80 -1.51 -22.42
N ILE A 241 -2.90 -0.63 -21.98
CA ILE A 241 -1.64 -1.01 -21.36
C ILE A 241 -1.88 -1.90 -20.13
N ILE A 242 -2.85 -1.54 -19.28
CA ILE A 242 -3.25 -2.35 -18.13
C ILE A 242 -3.71 -3.73 -18.60
N LEU A 243 -4.71 -3.80 -19.48
CA LEU A 243 -5.30 -5.07 -19.93
C LEU A 243 -4.26 -5.99 -20.59
N ASP A 244 -3.37 -5.44 -21.41
CA ASP A 244 -2.29 -6.20 -22.04
C ASP A 244 -1.28 -6.71 -21.01
N THR A 245 -0.94 -5.89 -20.01
CA THR A 245 -0.08 -6.31 -18.89
C THR A 245 -0.71 -7.47 -18.12
N LEU A 246 -1.99 -7.36 -17.76
CA LEU A 246 -2.71 -8.41 -17.03
C LEU A 246 -2.77 -9.70 -17.85
N LYS A 247 -3.16 -9.64 -19.13
CA LYS A 247 -3.19 -10.80 -20.05
C LYS A 247 -1.84 -11.50 -20.14
N VAL A 248 -0.75 -10.74 -20.29
CA VAL A 248 0.60 -11.29 -20.35
C VAL A 248 0.98 -11.97 -19.04
N GLN A 249 0.63 -11.37 -17.90
CA GLN A 249 0.94 -11.93 -16.57
C GLN A 249 0.01 -13.08 -16.14
N ARG A 250 -1.03 -13.43 -16.91
CA ARG A 250 -1.71 -14.74 -16.78
C ARG A 250 -0.82 -15.90 -17.22
N ARG A 251 0.27 -15.61 -17.94
CA ARG A 251 1.35 -16.53 -18.33
C ARG A 251 0.93 -17.80 -19.08
N TYR A 252 -0.23 -17.80 -19.75
CA TYR A 252 -0.71 -18.99 -20.47
C TYR A 252 0.19 -19.45 -21.62
N SER A 253 0.66 -18.53 -22.45
CA SER A 253 1.48 -18.84 -23.63
C SER A 253 2.98 -18.58 -23.44
N ARG A 254 3.32 -17.64 -22.56
CA ARG A 254 4.70 -17.21 -22.26
C ARG A 254 4.75 -16.56 -20.87
N LEU A 255 5.94 -16.54 -20.25
CA LEU A 255 6.13 -15.93 -18.92
C LEU A 255 5.99 -14.40 -18.90
N GLY A 256 6.03 -13.75 -20.06
CA GLY A 256 6.00 -12.30 -20.19
C GLY A 256 7.40 -11.66 -20.13
N PRO A 257 7.47 -10.34 -20.33
CA PRO A 257 8.73 -9.61 -20.48
C PRO A 257 9.37 -9.21 -19.14
N TYR A 258 8.60 -9.21 -18.05
CA TYR A 258 9.09 -8.72 -16.77
C TYR A 258 10.08 -9.69 -16.14
N ILE A 259 11.27 -9.17 -15.86
CA ILE A 259 12.31 -9.79 -15.06
C ILE A 259 12.72 -8.84 -13.94
N TYR A 260 13.11 -9.38 -12.81
CA TYR A 260 13.63 -8.59 -11.70
C TYR A 260 14.57 -9.41 -10.83
N GLN A 261 15.73 -8.85 -10.54
CA GLN A 261 16.67 -9.41 -9.58
C GLN A 261 17.43 -8.27 -8.90
N ARG A 262 17.69 -8.43 -7.60
CA ARG A 262 18.58 -7.59 -6.79
C ARG A 262 19.42 -8.56 -5.96
N GLU A 263 20.62 -8.16 -5.56
CA GLU A 263 21.39 -8.94 -4.60
C GLU A 263 20.53 -9.30 -3.37
N GLY A 264 20.50 -10.58 -2.99
CA GLY A 264 19.67 -11.10 -1.89
C GLY A 264 18.21 -11.45 -2.23
N ILE A 265 17.75 -11.23 -3.46
CA ILE A 265 16.44 -11.69 -3.99
C ILE A 265 16.63 -13.00 -4.78
N PRO A 266 15.62 -13.90 -4.88
CA PRO A 266 15.72 -15.24 -5.47
C PRO A 266 16.54 -15.36 -6.76
N PRO A 267 17.12 -16.55 -6.98
CA PRO A 267 18.05 -16.76 -8.08
C PRO A 267 17.41 -16.68 -9.46
N ASP A 268 16.10 -16.95 -9.59
CA ASP A 268 15.40 -16.85 -10.87
C ASP A 268 14.83 -15.44 -11.09
N PRO A 269 15.36 -14.67 -12.06
CA PRO A 269 14.87 -13.32 -12.36
C PRO A 269 13.44 -13.31 -12.90
N ARG A 270 12.86 -14.47 -13.26
CA ARG A 270 11.47 -14.62 -13.72
C ARG A 270 10.48 -14.93 -12.59
N GLY A 271 10.98 -15.00 -11.36
CA GLY A 271 10.22 -15.17 -10.13
C GLY A 271 9.96 -16.63 -9.75
N ALA A 272 9.18 -16.83 -8.69
CA ALA A 272 8.80 -18.15 -8.20
C ALA A 272 8.04 -18.99 -9.25
N GLN A 273 8.26 -20.31 -9.23
CA GLN A 273 7.56 -21.24 -10.11
C GLN A 273 6.06 -21.26 -9.82
N ALA A 274 5.26 -21.26 -10.88
CA ALA A 274 3.81 -21.38 -10.81
C ALA A 274 3.22 -22.04 -12.06
N LYS A 275 2.06 -22.66 -11.89
CA LYS A 275 1.24 -23.17 -13.00
C LYS A 275 0.24 -22.09 -13.41
N PRO A 276 0.18 -21.68 -14.69
CA PRO A 276 -0.87 -20.81 -15.21
C PRO A 276 -2.25 -21.40 -14.93
N ASN A 277 -3.10 -20.63 -14.25
CA ASN A 277 -4.46 -21.02 -13.86
C ASN A 277 -5.45 -19.86 -14.05
N GLY A 278 -5.07 -18.84 -14.82
CA GLY A 278 -5.91 -17.68 -15.08
C GLY A 278 -5.77 -16.55 -14.08
N LEU A 279 -5.25 -16.80 -12.89
CA LEU A 279 -4.83 -15.73 -11.97
C LEU A 279 -3.65 -14.95 -12.55
N ILE A 280 -3.45 -13.74 -12.06
CA ILE A 280 -2.45 -12.79 -12.57
C ILE A 280 -1.19 -12.91 -11.73
N TYR A 281 -0.10 -13.32 -12.35
CA TYR A 281 1.21 -13.46 -11.71
C TYR A 281 1.74 -12.09 -11.27
N SER A 282 2.24 -12.00 -10.04
CA SER A 282 2.96 -10.82 -9.53
C SER A 282 4.16 -11.22 -8.67
N PHE A 283 5.12 -10.31 -8.50
CA PHE A 283 6.37 -10.59 -7.78
C PHE A 283 6.33 -10.06 -6.36
N PHE A 284 5.77 -8.85 -6.20
CA PHE A 284 5.83 -8.10 -4.96
C PHE A 284 4.44 -7.94 -4.35
N ARG A 285 4.42 -7.93 -3.02
CA ARG A 285 3.25 -7.60 -2.20
C ARG A 285 3.08 -6.07 -2.17
N PRO A 286 1.94 -5.57 -1.66
CA PRO A 286 1.77 -4.14 -1.41
C PRO A 286 2.74 -3.56 -0.36
N SER A 287 3.46 -4.40 0.39
CA SER A 287 4.57 -3.98 1.27
C SER A 287 5.90 -3.81 0.52
N ASP A 288 5.93 -4.01 -0.80
CA ASP A 288 7.12 -4.10 -1.64
C ASP A 288 8.07 -5.27 -1.28
N ASP A 289 7.63 -6.18 -0.41
CA ASP A 289 8.26 -7.48 -0.14
C ASP A 289 8.01 -8.45 -1.29
N LEU A 290 8.95 -9.34 -1.55
CA LEU A 290 8.75 -10.42 -2.50
C LEU A 290 7.73 -11.45 -1.97
N GLN A 291 6.85 -11.90 -2.86
CA GLN A 291 5.90 -12.98 -2.61
C GLN A 291 6.60 -14.34 -2.46
N THR A 292 6.06 -15.23 -1.63
CA THR A 292 6.50 -16.62 -1.56
C THR A 292 5.96 -17.40 -2.75
N TYR A 293 4.67 -17.20 -3.04
CA TYR A 293 4.04 -17.71 -4.26
C TYR A 293 3.36 -16.56 -5.03
N PRO A 294 3.40 -16.58 -6.38
CA PRO A 294 3.19 -15.38 -7.19
C PRO A 294 1.72 -14.99 -7.42
N TYR A 295 0.78 -15.80 -6.94
CA TYR A 295 -0.63 -15.46 -6.94
C TYR A 295 -1.05 -15.01 -5.53
N LEU A 296 -0.83 -13.74 -5.24
CA LEU A 296 -1.28 -13.07 -4.01
C LEU A 296 -2.80 -12.88 -4.02
N ILE A 297 -3.51 -13.67 -3.21
CA ILE A 297 -4.98 -13.77 -3.22
C ILE A 297 -5.68 -12.43 -2.94
N PRO A 298 -5.27 -11.61 -1.95
CA PRO A 298 -5.85 -10.29 -1.77
C PRO A 298 -5.78 -9.40 -3.03
N SER A 299 -4.66 -9.45 -3.74
CA SER A 299 -4.48 -8.68 -4.98
C SER A 299 -5.30 -9.27 -6.13
N GLN A 300 -5.53 -10.58 -6.17
CA GLN A 300 -6.43 -11.18 -7.17
C GLN A 300 -7.87 -10.70 -6.98
N PHE A 301 -8.37 -10.67 -5.74
CA PHE A 301 -9.68 -10.12 -5.43
C PHE A 301 -9.77 -8.63 -5.78
N PHE A 302 -8.73 -7.85 -5.47
CA PHE A 302 -8.73 -6.43 -5.77
C PHE A 302 -8.67 -6.15 -7.28
N ALA A 303 -7.91 -6.94 -8.04
CA ALA A 303 -7.91 -6.89 -9.50
C ALA A 303 -9.28 -7.26 -10.07
N TYR A 304 -9.88 -8.37 -9.62
CA TYR A 304 -11.22 -8.78 -10.06
C TYR A 304 -12.27 -7.70 -9.76
N HIS A 305 -12.24 -7.11 -8.56
CA HIS A 305 -13.11 -6.00 -8.17
C HIS A 305 -12.94 -4.79 -9.10
N THR A 306 -11.71 -4.29 -9.24
CA THR A 306 -11.43 -3.06 -9.99
C THR A 306 -11.63 -3.22 -11.50
N LEU A 307 -11.48 -4.43 -12.04
CA LEU A 307 -11.87 -4.72 -13.42
C LEU A 307 -13.39 -4.67 -13.62
N LYS A 308 -14.20 -5.09 -12.63
CA LYS A 308 -15.67 -4.91 -12.69
C LYS A 308 -16.05 -3.44 -12.64
N LEU A 309 -15.39 -2.65 -11.79
CA LEU A 309 -15.57 -1.20 -11.73
C LEU A 309 -15.21 -0.54 -13.07
N LEU A 310 -14.07 -0.92 -13.64
CA LEU A 310 -13.64 -0.43 -14.94
C LEU A 310 -14.61 -0.82 -16.05
N PHE A 311 -15.13 -2.05 -16.05
CA PHE A 311 -16.15 -2.49 -17.00
C PHE A 311 -17.41 -1.64 -16.93
N GLU A 312 -17.90 -1.31 -15.73
CA GLU A 312 -19.03 -0.41 -15.58
C GLU A 312 -18.72 1.01 -16.08
N LEU A 313 -17.57 1.57 -15.73
CA LEU A 313 -17.15 2.89 -16.22
C LEU A 313 -17.09 2.91 -17.76
N VAL A 314 -16.37 1.96 -18.38
CA VAL A 314 -16.23 1.88 -19.85
C VAL A 314 -17.57 1.60 -20.54
N HIS A 315 -18.47 0.84 -19.92
CA HIS A 315 -19.81 0.65 -20.46
C HIS A 315 -20.63 1.96 -20.48
N ASN A 316 -20.38 2.87 -19.53
CA ASN A 316 -21.05 4.16 -19.44
C ASN A 316 -20.43 5.24 -20.32
N PHE A 317 -19.19 5.07 -20.84
CA PHE A 317 -18.65 5.90 -21.91
C PHE A 317 -19.59 5.78 -23.13
N ASN A 318 -20.61 6.62 -23.15
CA ASN A 318 -21.74 6.46 -24.03
C ASN A 318 -21.30 6.72 -25.48
N TRP A 319 -21.84 5.90 -26.37
CA TRP A 319 -21.60 5.77 -27.82
C TRP A 319 -22.05 7.00 -28.63
N THR A 320 -21.66 8.19 -28.17
CA THR A 320 -22.11 9.50 -28.65
C THR A 320 -21.39 9.95 -29.93
N HIS A 321 -20.46 9.13 -30.42
CA HIS A 321 -19.82 9.22 -31.74
C HIS A 321 -19.91 7.86 -32.44
N ASP A 322 -19.76 7.84 -33.77
CA ASP A 322 -19.71 6.62 -34.60
C ASP A 322 -18.90 5.51 -33.93
N PHE A 323 -19.29 4.25 -34.14
CA PHE A 323 -18.68 3.04 -33.57
C PHE A 323 -17.18 3.23 -33.22
N ASP A 324 -16.88 3.35 -31.93
CA ASP A 324 -15.52 3.44 -31.45
C ASP A 324 -14.95 2.03 -31.29
N SER A 325 -14.13 1.62 -32.27
CA SER A 325 -13.49 0.30 -32.28
C SER A 325 -12.61 0.06 -31.06
N ASP A 326 -12.06 1.11 -30.46
CA ASP A 326 -11.13 1.02 -29.35
C ASP A 326 -11.88 0.67 -28.06
N ILE A 327 -12.98 1.38 -27.78
CA ILE A 327 -13.87 1.09 -26.64
C ILE A 327 -14.49 -0.29 -26.79
N PHE A 328 -14.90 -0.68 -28.00
CA PHE A 328 -15.42 -2.02 -28.24
C PHE A 328 -14.37 -3.10 -27.93
N SER A 329 -13.12 -2.91 -28.39
CA SER A 329 -12.02 -3.84 -28.09
C SER A 329 -11.73 -3.93 -26.60
N ILE A 330 -11.68 -2.79 -25.91
CA ILE A 330 -11.46 -2.72 -24.45
C ILE A 330 -12.57 -3.49 -23.71
N ASN A 331 -13.84 -3.25 -24.06
CA ASN A 331 -14.97 -3.95 -23.47
C ASN A 331 -14.92 -5.46 -23.73
N SER A 332 -14.56 -5.88 -24.94
CA SER A 332 -14.38 -7.29 -25.28
C SER A 332 -13.29 -7.95 -24.44
N ASP A 333 -12.17 -7.27 -24.23
CA ASP A 333 -11.06 -7.77 -23.43
C ASP A 333 -11.38 -7.83 -21.94
N LEU A 334 -12.06 -6.82 -21.41
CA LEU A 334 -12.58 -6.82 -20.04
C LEU A 334 -13.53 -7.99 -19.83
N TYR A 335 -14.48 -8.19 -20.76
CA TYR A 335 -15.42 -9.30 -20.71
C TYR A 335 -14.66 -10.65 -20.67
N LYS A 336 -13.69 -10.85 -21.57
CA LYS A 336 -12.89 -12.09 -21.60
C LYS A 336 -12.13 -12.36 -20.30
N ILE A 337 -11.64 -11.32 -19.61
CA ILE A 337 -10.94 -11.49 -18.33
C ILE A 337 -11.94 -11.76 -17.20
N LEU A 338 -13.01 -10.96 -17.10
CA LEU A 338 -13.97 -11.04 -15.99
C LEU A 338 -14.79 -12.33 -15.99
N PHE A 339 -15.11 -12.84 -17.18
CA PHE A 339 -15.94 -14.03 -17.36
C PHE A 339 -15.11 -15.27 -17.74
N ASP A 340 -13.81 -15.24 -17.48
CA ASP A 340 -12.96 -16.43 -17.60
C ASP A 340 -13.32 -17.45 -16.50
N GLU A 341 -13.85 -18.60 -16.92
CA GLU A 341 -14.28 -19.66 -16.00
C GLU A 341 -13.18 -20.10 -15.05
N GLN A 342 -11.91 -20.15 -15.49
CA GLN A 342 -10.81 -20.55 -14.61
C GLN A 342 -10.55 -19.54 -13.50
N ILE A 343 -10.75 -18.24 -13.74
CA ILE A 343 -10.60 -17.22 -12.70
C ILE A 343 -11.69 -17.42 -11.65
N LYS A 344 -12.93 -17.60 -12.09
CA LYS A 344 -14.06 -17.82 -11.19
C LYS A 344 -13.88 -19.10 -10.38
N ASP A 345 -13.61 -20.23 -11.03
CA ASP A 345 -13.43 -21.52 -10.39
C ASP A 345 -12.27 -21.49 -9.38
N ASN A 346 -11.17 -20.83 -9.73
CA ASN A 346 -10.01 -20.75 -8.84
C ASN A 346 -10.24 -19.83 -7.65
N LEU A 347 -10.92 -18.70 -7.83
CA LEU A 347 -11.35 -17.83 -6.74
C LEU A 347 -12.40 -18.50 -5.82
N GLU A 348 -13.08 -19.55 -6.28
CA GLU A 348 -14.00 -20.32 -5.43
C GLU A 348 -13.29 -21.49 -4.71
N THR A 349 -12.39 -22.19 -5.40
CA THR A 349 -11.89 -23.50 -4.95
C THR A 349 -10.43 -23.52 -4.46
N LEU A 350 -9.53 -22.76 -5.08
CA LEU A 350 -8.09 -22.87 -4.82
C LEU A 350 -7.62 -21.95 -3.69
N ILE A 351 -8.33 -20.86 -3.48
CA ILE A 351 -7.92 -19.80 -2.55
C ILE A 351 -8.32 -20.05 -1.10
N THR A 352 -9.00 -21.16 -0.82
CA THR A 352 -9.41 -21.53 0.54
C THR A 352 -8.69 -22.79 1.03
N LYS A 353 -8.55 -22.94 2.34
CA LYS A 353 -8.05 -24.15 3.00
C LYS A 353 -8.83 -24.40 4.28
N LYS A 354 -9.16 -25.66 4.55
CA LYS A 354 -9.68 -26.05 5.86
C LYS A 354 -8.54 -26.02 6.89
N HIS A 355 -8.58 -25.05 7.79
CA HIS A 355 -7.73 -24.95 8.96
C HIS A 355 -8.36 -25.74 10.12
N GLU A 356 -7.55 -26.45 10.90
CA GLU A 356 -8.02 -27.34 11.97
C GLU A 356 -8.85 -26.60 13.03
N LYS A 357 -8.36 -25.44 13.46
CA LYS A 357 -9.00 -24.58 14.48
C LYS A 357 -10.06 -23.60 13.95
N TYR A 358 -9.87 -23.03 12.76
CA TYR A 358 -10.69 -21.92 12.26
C TYR A 358 -11.72 -22.33 11.21
N GLY A 359 -11.71 -23.59 10.76
CA GLY A 359 -12.55 -24.02 9.65
C GLY A 359 -12.01 -23.52 8.32
N LEU A 360 -12.90 -23.25 7.35
CA LEU A 360 -12.48 -22.78 6.04
C LEU A 360 -11.98 -21.33 6.11
N ILE A 361 -10.74 -21.10 5.70
CA ILE A 361 -10.08 -19.77 5.64
C ILE A 361 -9.57 -19.49 4.23
N TYR A 362 -9.39 -18.22 3.89
CA TYR A 362 -8.61 -17.81 2.73
C TYR A 362 -7.12 -18.00 2.98
N VAL A 363 -6.38 -18.33 1.93
CA VAL A 363 -4.91 -18.37 1.96
C VAL A 363 -4.34 -17.09 1.35
N TYR A 364 -3.12 -16.73 1.74
CA TYR A 364 -2.51 -15.48 1.33
C TYR A 364 -1.93 -15.55 -0.08
N GLU A 365 -1.19 -16.61 -0.39
CA GLU A 365 -0.55 -16.81 -1.70
C GLU A 365 -0.64 -18.26 -2.15
N ILE A 366 -0.75 -18.47 -3.45
CA ILE A 366 -0.70 -19.80 -4.08
C ILE A 366 0.20 -19.80 -5.33
N ASN A 367 0.62 -20.98 -5.77
CA ASN A 367 1.40 -21.15 -7.01
C ASN A 367 0.65 -21.90 -8.12
N GLY A 368 -0.62 -22.27 -7.90
CA GLY A 368 -1.41 -23.07 -8.85
C GLY A 368 -0.99 -24.54 -8.96
N MET A 369 -0.03 -25.00 -8.15
CA MET A 369 0.47 -26.39 -8.09
C MET A 369 0.09 -27.09 -6.77
N GLY A 370 -0.75 -26.46 -5.95
CA GLY A 370 -1.21 -26.98 -4.66
C GLY A 370 -0.51 -26.38 -3.44
N SER A 371 0.59 -25.65 -3.61
CA SER A 371 1.26 -24.97 -2.50
C SER A 371 0.48 -23.72 -2.09
N LYS A 372 0.39 -23.51 -0.77
CA LYS A 372 -0.37 -22.43 -0.14
C LYS A 372 0.46 -21.78 0.95
N ASN A 373 0.55 -20.46 0.93
CA ASN A 373 1.12 -19.66 2.02
C ASN A 373 -0.04 -19.16 2.91
N ILE A 374 0.01 -19.45 4.21
CA ILE A 374 -1.06 -19.15 5.16
C ILE A 374 -0.52 -18.09 6.12
N MET A 375 -0.87 -16.84 5.86
CA MET A 375 -0.46 -15.67 6.63
C MET A 375 -1.42 -14.51 6.29
N ASP A 376 -1.12 -13.30 6.75
CA ASP A 376 -1.60 -12.08 6.11
C ASP A 376 -0.52 -11.00 6.09
N GLY A 377 -0.71 -9.97 5.28
CA GLY A 377 0.21 -8.85 5.12
C GLY A 377 -0.27 -7.57 5.82
N THR A 378 0.65 -6.61 5.93
CA THR A 378 0.48 -5.34 6.65
C THR A 378 -0.19 -4.23 5.83
N HIS A 379 -0.10 -4.31 4.50
CA HIS A 379 -0.54 -3.28 3.56
C HIS A 379 -1.73 -3.79 2.76
N ALA A 380 -2.72 -2.93 2.52
CA ALA A 380 -3.84 -3.25 1.64
C ALA A 380 -3.39 -3.26 0.17
N PRO A 381 -3.87 -4.19 -0.69
CA PRO A 381 -4.74 -5.32 -0.37
C PRO A 381 -4.07 -6.42 0.48
N SER A 382 -4.67 -6.70 1.63
CA SER A 382 -4.45 -7.85 2.52
C SER A 382 -5.76 -8.64 2.69
N LEU A 383 -5.70 -9.86 3.23
CA LEU A 383 -6.91 -10.65 3.52
C LEU A 383 -7.83 -9.90 4.48
N LEU A 384 -7.26 -9.23 5.49
CA LEU A 384 -7.98 -8.34 6.39
C LEU A 384 -8.74 -7.22 5.67
N SER A 385 -8.16 -6.64 4.61
CA SER A 385 -8.73 -5.49 3.90
C SER A 385 -9.80 -5.83 2.87
N LEU A 386 -10.10 -7.12 2.64
CA LEU A 386 -11.01 -7.54 1.58
C LEU A 386 -12.40 -6.89 1.67
N PRO A 387 -13.07 -6.79 2.84
CA PRO A 387 -14.34 -6.07 2.92
C PRO A 387 -14.22 -4.57 2.76
N TYR A 388 -13.04 -3.99 3.00
CA TYR A 388 -12.82 -2.56 2.78
C TYR A 388 -12.66 -2.23 1.28
N LEU A 389 -11.91 -3.05 0.54
CA LEU A 389 -11.64 -2.82 -0.89
C LEU A 389 -12.69 -3.44 -1.81
N CYS A 390 -13.28 -4.57 -1.43
CA CYS A 390 -14.04 -5.46 -2.30
C CYS A 390 -15.36 -5.91 -1.66
N SER A 391 -16.04 -5.02 -0.93
CA SER A 391 -17.25 -5.34 -0.14
C SER A 391 -18.38 -6.02 -0.94
N ASN A 392 -18.46 -5.78 -2.25
CA ASN A 392 -19.42 -6.39 -3.16
C ASN A 392 -19.07 -7.85 -3.57
N ILE A 393 -17.84 -8.30 -3.29
CA ILE A 393 -17.37 -9.66 -3.56
C ILE A 393 -17.21 -10.41 -2.24
N ILE A 394 -16.55 -9.79 -1.26
CA ILE A 394 -16.34 -10.35 0.08
C ILE A 394 -17.03 -9.43 1.10
N PRO A 395 -18.31 -9.69 1.43
CA PRO A 395 -19.00 -8.96 2.48
C PRO A 395 -18.31 -9.13 3.83
N ILE A 396 -18.44 -8.12 4.70
CA ILE A 396 -17.83 -8.14 6.03
C ILE A 396 -18.33 -9.32 6.90
N ASN A 397 -19.55 -9.81 6.65
CA ASN A 397 -20.15 -10.94 7.38
C ASN A 397 -19.92 -12.29 6.69
N ASP A 398 -19.11 -12.35 5.62
CA ASP A 398 -18.76 -13.61 4.97
C ASP A 398 -18.09 -14.57 5.99
N SER A 399 -18.58 -15.81 6.04
CA SER A 399 -18.15 -16.78 7.04
C SER A 399 -16.67 -17.19 6.89
N ILE A 400 -16.17 -17.28 5.66
CA ILE A 400 -14.77 -17.64 5.38
C ILE A 400 -13.88 -16.46 5.74
N TYR A 401 -14.28 -15.24 5.40
CA TYR A 401 -13.59 -14.01 5.84
C TYR A 401 -13.53 -13.91 7.36
N GLN A 402 -14.64 -14.15 8.07
CA GLN A 402 -14.67 -14.09 9.53
C GLN A 402 -13.77 -15.16 10.18
N ASN A 403 -13.72 -16.37 9.62
CA ASN A 403 -12.77 -17.39 10.05
C ASN A 403 -11.32 -16.96 9.78
N THR A 404 -11.07 -16.39 8.61
CA THR A 404 -9.76 -15.86 8.22
C THR A 404 -9.32 -14.73 9.15
N ARG A 405 -10.21 -13.80 9.50
CA ARG A 405 -9.95 -12.71 10.44
C ARG A 405 -9.54 -13.24 11.83
N LYS A 406 -10.22 -14.28 12.32
CA LYS A 406 -9.86 -14.94 13.58
C LYS A 406 -8.48 -15.62 13.52
N PHE A 407 -8.11 -16.18 12.38
CA PHE A 407 -6.76 -16.71 12.14
C PHE A 407 -5.70 -15.60 12.11
N ILE A 408 -5.99 -14.49 11.42
CA ILE A 408 -5.07 -13.36 11.25
C ILE A 408 -4.62 -12.79 12.61
N PHE A 409 -5.54 -12.60 13.54
CA PHE A 409 -5.27 -12.09 14.90
C PHE A 409 -5.10 -13.21 15.92
N SER A 410 -4.31 -14.22 15.58
CA SER A 410 -3.93 -15.29 16.49
C SER A 410 -2.47 -15.67 16.35
N THR A 411 -1.95 -16.39 17.34
CA THR A 411 -0.59 -16.95 17.32
C THR A 411 -0.37 -18.01 16.23
N ASP A 412 -1.42 -18.43 15.53
CA ASP A 412 -1.31 -19.36 14.39
C ASP A 412 -0.88 -18.61 13.11
N ASN A 413 -1.04 -17.29 13.05
CA ASN A 413 -0.42 -16.43 12.05
C ASN A 413 0.98 -16.02 12.52
N THR A 414 2.02 -16.41 11.78
CA THR A 414 3.43 -16.17 12.17
C THR A 414 3.81 -14.70 12.25
N TRP A 415 3.01 -13.81 11.66
CA TRP A 415 3.23 -12.36 11.68
C TRP A 415 2.37 -11.63 12.72
N TYR A 416 1.58 -12.34 13.53
CA TYR A 416 0.84 -11.72 14.60
C TYR A 416 1.71 -11.57 15.85
N TYR A 417 1.85 -10.34 16.33
CA TYR A 417 2.57 -10.02 17.56
C TYR A 417 1.64 -9.35 18.56
N LYS A 418 1.88 -9.61 19.84
CA LYS A 418 1.14 -9.04 20.96
C LYS A 418 2.09 -8.74 22.11
N GLY A 419 2.17 -7.47 22.46
CA GLY A 419 2.92 -6.99 23.61
C GLY A 419 1.99 -6.46 24.70
N SER A 420 2.58 -5.68 25.59
CA SER A 420 1.91 -5.00 26.70
C SER A 420 1.09 -3.79 26.26
N VAL A 421 1.41 -3.16 25.13
CA VAL A 421 0.74 -1.94 24.65
C VAL A 421 -0.04 -2.17 23.35
N LEU A 422 0.56 -2.82 22.36
CA LEU A 422 -0.04 -3.05 21.05
C LEU A 422 -0.13 -4.53 20.70
N GLU A 423 -1.12 -4.87 19.87
CA GLU A 423 -1.20 -6.16 19.17
C GLU A 423 -1.60 -5.94 17.70
N GLY A 424 -1.03 -6.73 16.80
CA GLY A 424 -1.26 -6.53 15.37
C GLY A 424 -0.41 -7.39 14.46
N ILE A 425 -0.48 -7.06 13.18
CA ILE A 425 0.21 -7.78 12.11
C ILE A 425 1.53 -7.06 11.80
N SER A 426 2.60 -7.84 11.70
CA SER A 426 3.93 -7.43 11.28
C SER A 426 4.25 -7.95 9.88
N GLY A 427 5.46 -7.70 9.41
CA GLY A 427 5.96 -8.19 8.14
C GLY A 427 7.47 -8.30 8.14
N LYS A 428 8.00 -9.01 7.14
CA LYS A 428 9.44 -9.24 6.99
C LYS A 428 10.26 -7.94 7.00
N HIS A 429 9.74 -6.87 6.38
CA HIS A 429 10.39 -5.56 6.32
C HIS A 429 10.41 -4.79 7.65
N MET A 430 9.58 -5.15 8.63
CA MET A 430 9.46 -4.42 9.92
C MET A 430 10.37 -4.98 11.02
N GLY A 431 10.75 -6.26 10.94
CA GLY A 431 11.44 -6.96 12.01
C GLY A 431 10.48 -7.52 13.08
N SER A 432 11.03 -8.27 14.03
CA SER A 432 10.24 -8.85 15.13
C SER A 432 9.75 -7.76 16.11
N GLU A 433 8.63 -8.01 16.78
CA GLU A 433 8.06 -7.14 17.83
C GLU A 433 7.59 -5.75 17.36
N MET A 434 7.57 -5.50 16.04
CA MET A 434 7.03 -4.29 15.42
C MET A 434 5.71 -4.62 14.73
N VAL A 435 4.65 -3.85 14.95
CA VAL A 435 3.34 -4.04 14.30
C VAL A 435 2.97 -2.87 13.40
N SER A 436 2.30 -3.18 12.29
CA SER A 436 1.87 -2.19 11.30
C SER A 436 0.71 -1.34 11.80
N THR A 437 0.89 -0.01 11.76
CA THR A 437 -0.19 0.92 12.05
C THR A 437 -1.31 0.82 11.01
N LEU A 438 -0.97 0.60 9.72
CA LEU A 438 -1.97 0.38 8.66
C LEU A 438 -2.85 -0.85 8.97
N ALA A 439 -2.27 -1.94 9.47
CA ALA A 439 -3.02 -3.14 9.81
C ALA A 439 -3.96 -2.92 11.00
N ILE A 440 -3.55 -2.13 12.00
CA ILE A 440 -4.41 -1.76 13.14
C ILE A 440 -5.57 -0.88 12.66
N ILE A 441 -5.32 0.12 11.80
CA ILE A 441 -6.39 0.95 11.25
C ILE A 441 -7.36 0.09 10.41
N MET A 442 -6.83 -0.81 9.58
CA MET A 442 -7.64 -1.70 8.76
C MET A 442 -8.47 -2.67 9.62
N ARG A 443 -7.93 -3.15 10.75
CA ARG A 443 -8.68 -3.93 11.74
C ARG A 443 -9.90 -3.13 12.21
N GLY A 444 -9.73 -1.86 12.57
CA GLY A 444 -10.82 -0.97 12.97
C GLY A 444 -11.83 -0.72 11.85
N LEU A 445 -11.38 -0.42 10.63
CA LEU A 445 -12.24 -0.19 9.45
C LEU A 445 -13.11 -1.39 9.08
N THR A 446 -12.66 -2.59 9.41
CA THR A 446 -13.32 -3.87 9.09
C THR A 446 -13.84 -4.61 10.33
N ALA A 447 -13.93 -3.93 11.48
CA ALA A 447 -14.49 -4.46 12.71
C ALA A 447 -16.01 -4.29 12.73
N ILE A 448 -16.72 -5.36 13.12
CA ILE A 448 -18.18 -5.33 13.36
C ILE A 448 -18.53 -5.18 14.85
N ASP A 449 -17.60 -5.57 15.72
CA ASP A 449 -17.75 -5.46 17.18
C ASP A 449 -17.20 -4.12 17.69
N ASP A 450 -17.98 -3.45 18.53
CA ASP A 450 -17.62 -2.16 19.08
C ASP A 450 -16.42 -2.26 20.04
N ASN A 451 -16.22 -3.39 20.74
CA ASN A 451 -15.06 -3.54 21.62
C ASN A 451 -13.76 -3.67 20.82
N GLU A 452 -13.79 -4.36 19.68
CA GLU A 452 -12.67 -4.38 18.75
C GLU A 452 -12.35 -2.98 18.19
N ILE A 453 -13.37 -2.18 17.85
CA ILE A 453 -13.16 -0.78 17.42
C ILE A 453 -12.51 0.03 18.55
N ARG A 454 -13.01 -0.08 19.79
CA ARG A 454 -12.41 0.60 20.96
C ARG A 454 -10.97 0.16 21.20
N LEU A 455 -10.66 -1.12 21.02
CA LEU A 455 -9.30 -1.63 21.12
C LEU A 455 -8.39 -0.98 20.07
N CYS A 456 -8.83 -0.92 18.81
CA CYS A 456 -8.06 -0.27 17.75
C CYS A 456 -7.81 1.21 18.02
N LEU A 457 -8.84 1.95 18.47
CA LEU A 457 -8.70 3.37 18.82
C LEU A 457 -7.67 3.58 19.94
N ARG A 458 -7.74 2.81 21.04
CA ARG A 458 -6.76 2.89 22.13
C ARG A 458 -5.34 2.57 21.67
N MET A 459 -5.19 1.52 20.84
CA MET A 459 -3.88 1.18 20.28
C MET A 459 -3.33 2.31 19.41
N LEU A 460 -4.17 2.97 18.61
CA LEU A 460 -3.75 4.08 17.73
C LEU A 460 -3.40 5.36 18.51
N GLU A 461 -4.11 5.65 19.62
CA GLU A 461 -3.72 6.70 20.57
C GLU A 461 -2.35 6.42 21.20
N LYS A 462 -1.97 5.15 21.41
CA LYS A 462 -0.62 4.83 21.88
C LYS A 462 0.41 4.81 20.74
N ALA A 463 0.01 4.34 19.56
CA ALA A 463 0.91 4.08 18.44
C ALA A 463 1.50 5.35 17.83
N HIS A 464 0.97 6.55 18.11
CA HIS A 464 1.57 7.79 17.62
C HIS A 464 2.87 8.19 18.34
N GLY A 465 3.28 7.48 19.40
CA GLY A 465 4.60 7.65 20.02
C GLY A 465 4.91 9.09 20.46
N TYR A 466 3.90 9.84 20.92
CA TYR A 466 3.98 11.28 21.26
C TYR A 466 4.31 12.24 20.10
N THR A 467 4.30 11.78 18.84
CA THR A 467 4.57 12.62 17.66
C THR A 467 3.34 13.35 17.13
N GLY A 468 2.15 12.80 17.38
CA GLY A 468 0.88 13.29 16.83
C GLY A 468 0.58 12.83 15.41
N PHE A 469 1.32 11.85 14.90
CA PHE A 469 1.16 11.24 13.58
C PHE A 469 1.21 9.72 13.66
N MET A 470 0.72 9.06 12.61
CA MET A 470 0.82 7.62 12.44
C MET A 470 2.15 7.25 11.78
N HIS A 471 2.67 6.08 12.17
CA HIS A 471 3.94 5.53 11.71
C HIS A 471 3.73 4.33 10.77
N GLU A 472 4.81 3.81 10.20
CA GLU A 472 4.72 2.56 9.42
C GLU A 472 4.57 1.35 10.34
N SER A 473 5.51 1.22 11.28
CA SER A 473 5.53 0.16 12.27
C SER A 473 5.88 0.71 13.65
N VAL A 474 5.34 0.09 14.69
CA VAL A 474 5.49 0.54 16.08
C VAL A 474 5.77 -0.67 16.96
N ASN A 475 6.71 -0.55 17.91
CA ASN A 475 7.03 -1.63 18.83
C ASN A 475 5.83 -1.95 19.75
N ILE A 476 5.61 -3.24 19.99
CA ILE A 476 4.45 -3.74 20.73
C ILE A 476 4.44 -3.39 22.24
N ASP A 477 5.60 -3.07 22.80
CA ASP A 477 5.79 -2.75 24.22
C ASP A 477 6.17 -1.28 24.45
N ASP A 478 6.90 -0.67 23.53
CA ASP A 478 7.35 0.73 23.62
C ASP A 478 6.99 1.53 22.36
N PRO A 479 5.85 2.22 22.34
CA PRO A 479 5.40 2.97 21.16
C PRO A 479 6.28 4.14 20.75
N THR A 480 7.29 4.52 21.54
CA THR A 480 8.28 5.53 21.15
C THR A 480 9.30 4.99 20.15
N GLN A 481 9.37 3.66 20.01
CA GLN A 481 10.17 2.97 19.00
C GLN A 481 9.29 2.65 17.79
N PHE A 482 9.50 3.40 16.71
CA PHE A 482 8.71 3.27 15.48
C PHE A 482 9.57 3.52 14.23
N THR A 483 9.05 3.12 13.07
CA THR A 483 9.63 3.44 11.76
C THR A 483 8.78 4.46 11.02
N ARG A 484 9.44 5.31 10.20
CA ARG A 484 8.82 6.35 9.37
C ARG A 484 8.00 7.36 10.18
N SER A 485 8.66 8.42 10.64
CA SER A 485 7.99 9.55 11.31
C SER A 485 7.04 10.32 10.40
N TRP A 486 7.19 10.18 9.08
CA TRP A 486 6.36 10.85 8.08
C TRP A 486 5.85 9.83 7.06
N TYR A 487 4.69 9.23 7.37
CA TYR A 487 4.03 8.29 6.47
C TYR A 487 2.60 8.74 6.16
N ALA A 488 2.44 9.45 5.03
CA ALA A 488 1.20 10.14 4.72
C ALA A 488 0.02 9.20 4.44
N TRP A 489 0.27 7.99 3.92
CA TRP A 489 -0.80 7.00 3.77
C TRP A 489 -1.38 6.58 5.12
N ALA A 490 -0.55 6.26 6.11
CA ALA A 490 -1.03 5.89 7.45
C ALA A 490 -1.85 7.03 8.08
N ASN A 491 -1.40 8.28 7.90
CA ASN A 491 -2.11 9.47 8.35
C ASN A 491 -3.48 9.64 7.66
N SER A 492 -3.54 9.54 6.34
CA SER A 492 -4.79 9.62 5.57
C SER A 492 -5.77 8.51 5.97
N LEU A 493 -5.30 7.27 6.11
CA LEU A 493 -6.15 6.13 6.46
C LEU A 493 -6.68 6.23 7.91
N PHE A 494 -5.87 6.72 8.85
CA PHE A 494 -6.34 7.01 10.20
C PHE A 494 -7.43 8.09 10.20
N GLY A 495 -7.20 9.17 9.45
CA GLY A 495 -8.21 10.22 9.29
C GLY A 495 -9.51 9.69 8.67
N GLU A 496 -9.43 8.83 7.65
CA GLU A 496 -10.59 8.14 7.07
C GLU A 496 -11.35 7.32 8.13
N PHE A 497 -10.62 6.55 8.95
CA PHE A 497 -11.22 5.73 10.01
C PHE A 497 -11.96 6.58 11.05
N ILE A 498 -11.34 7.66 11.55
CA ILE A 498 -12.00 8.56 12.50
C ILE A 498 -13.21 9.24 11.86
N TRP A 499 -13.11 9.67 10.59
CA TRP A 499 -14.23 10.29 9.90
C TRP A 499 -15.39 9.32 9.66
N LYS A 500 -15.10 8.06 9.32
CA LYS A 500 -16.10 7.00 9.23
C LYS A 500 -16.83 6.82 10.56
N LEU A 501 -16.09 6.67 11.66
CA LEU A 501 -16.68 6.52 12.99
C LEU A 501 -17.48 7.75 13.40
N TYR A 502 -17.03 8.95 13.04
CA TYR A 502 -17.77 10.18 13.32
C TYR A 502 -19.16 10.19 12.68
N ARG A 503 -19.28 9.65 11.46
CA ARG A 503 -20.57 9.57 10.74
C ARG A 503 -21.46 8.42 11.23
N GLU A 504 -20.87 7.28 11.57
CA GLU A 504 -21.62 6.04 11.77
C GLU A 504 -21.74 5.60 13.23
N LYS A 505 -20.71 5.88 14.04
CA LYS A 505 -20.57 5.39 15.42
C LYS A 505 -19.94 6.45 16.35
N ARG A 506 -20.41 7.70 16.27
CA ARG A 506 -19.82 8.85 17.00
C ARG A 506 -19.68 8.63 18.50
N TYR A 507 -20.57 7.84 19.11
CA TYR A 507 -20.51 7.51 20.54
C TYR A 507 -19.18 6.85 20.94
N LEU A 508 -18.59 6.01 20.08
CA LEU A 508 -17.30 5.35 20.34
C LEU A 508 -16.14 6.35 20.49
N LEU A 509 -16.20 7.49 19.78
CA LEU A 509 -15.18 8.55 19.87
C LEU A 509 -15.34 9.41 21.14
N ASN A 510 -16.46 9.27 21.84
CA ASN A 510 -16.78 10.03 23.04
C ASN A 510 -16.67 9.21 24.34
N GLU A 511 -16.64 7.89 24.22
CA GLU A 511 -16.61 6.95 25.36
C GLU A 511 -15.20 6.58 25.81
N ILE A 512 -14.19 6.73 24.95
CA ILE A 512 -12.80 6.46 25.33
C ILE A 512 -12.36 7.58 26.26
N PRO A 513 -12.08 7.28 27.55
CA PRO A 513 -11.58 8.29 28.46
C PRO A 513 -10.25 8.79 27.92
N THR A 514 -10.11 10.10 27.76
CA THR A 514 -8.77 10.69 27.78
C THR A 514 -8.10 10.21 29.06
N GLU A 515 -7.00 9.48 28.96
CA GLU A 515 -6.16 9.25 30.14
C GLU A 515 -5.93 10.60 30.79
N GLN A 516 -6.33 10.73 32.06
CA GLN A 516 -6.40 12.01 32.76
C GLN A 516 -5.11 12.80 32.49
N VAL A 517 -5.34 14.02 32.00
CA VAL A 517 -4.39 14.98 31.44
C VAL A 517 -3.11 15.06 32.25
#